data_AF-A0A838EVV0-F1
#
_entry.id   AF-A0A838EVV0-F1
#
_cell.length_a   1.000
_cell.length_b   1.000
_cell.length_c   1.000
_cell.angle_alpha   90.00
_cell.angle_beta   90.00
_cell.angle_gamma   90.00
#
_symmetry.space_group_name_H-M   'P 1'
#
loop_
_entity.id
_entity.type
_entity.pdbx_description
1 polymer ?
#
loop_
_entity_poly.entity_id
_entity_poly.type
_entity_poly.pdbx_seq_one_letter_code
_entity_poly.pdbx_strand_id
1 'polypeptide(L)' 'MEQKPKDPLHGITLEKILIELVERFGWEELGNIISIR' A
#
# COMPACT_ATOMS: atom_id res chain seq x y z
N MET A 1 -23.25 -19.73 5.29
CA MET A 1 -21.90 -19.37 5.73
C MET A 1 -21.32 -18.45 4.67
N GLU A 2 -21.27 -17.16 4.92
CA GLU A 2 -20.64 -16.22 3.98
C GLU A 2 -19.11 -16.40 4.07
N GLN A 3 -18.50 -16.88 2.99
CA GLN A 3 -17.05 -16.89 2.88
C GLN A 3 -16.59 -15.45 2.68
N LYS A 4 -16.03 -14.83 3.73
CA LYS A 4 -15.36 -13.54 3.58
C LYS A 4 -14.24 -13.71 2.55
N PRO A 5 -14.18 -12.87 1.49
CA PRO A 5 -13.06 -12.92 0.56
C PRO A 5 -11.76 -12.75 1.34
N LYS A 6 -10.76 -13.59 1.05
CA LYS A 6 -9.44 -13.48 1.65
C LYS A 6 -8.88 -12.11 1.29
N ASP A 7 -8.52 -11.33 2.31
CA ASP A 7 -7.86 -10.05 2.11
C ASP A 7 -6.54 -10.30 1.35
N PRO A 8 -6.38 -9.76 0.12
CA PRO A 8 -5.18 -9.98 -0.67
C PRO A 8 -3.92 -9.41 -0.03
N LEU A 9 -4.06 -8.51 0.95
CA LEU A 9 -2.95 -7.92 1.69
C LEU A 9 -2.68 -8.65 3.00
N HIS A 10 -3.41 -9.72 3.32
CA HIS A 10 -3.20 -10.48 4.54
C HIS A 10 -1.77 -11.04 4.61
N GLY A 11 -1.04 -10.67 5.67
CA GLY A 11 0.35 -11.09 5.88
C GLY A 11 1.40 -10.22 5.20
N ILE A 12 1.03 -9.11 4.54
CA ILE A 12 1.98 -8.14 3.98
C ILE A 12 2.25 -7.04 5.01
N THR A 13 3.52 -6.67 5.19
CA THR A 13 3.92 -5.58 6.09
C THR A 13 3.73 -4.23 5.42
N LEU A 14 3.56 -3.18 6.24
CA LEU A 14 3.54 -1.81 5.75
C LEU A 14 4.82 -1.44 5.00
N GLU A 15 5.97 -1.92 5.47
CA GLU A 15 7.26 -1.72 4.81
C GLU A 15 7.23 -2.23 3.36
N LYS A 16 6.75 -3.45 3.13
CA LYS A 16 6.70 -4.02 1.78
C LYS A 16 5.77 -3.23 0.87
N ILE A 17 4.60 -2.83 1.38
CA ILE A 17 3.66 -1.98 0.64
C ILE A 17 4.32 -0.65 0.29
N LEU A 18 4.99 0.00 1.25
CA LEU A 18 5.65 1.28 1.03
C LEU A 18 6.78 1.18 0.00
N ILE A 19 7.61 0.13 0.05
CA ILE A 19 8.66 -0.10 -0.95
C ILE A 19 8.07 -0.24 -2.35
N GLU A 20 7.04 -1.08 -2.53
CA GLU A 20 6.39 -1.28 -3.84
C GLU A 20 5.75 0.02 -4.37
N LEU A 21 5.18 0.84 -3.48
CA LEU A 21 4.64 2.14 -3.85
C LEU A 21 5.74 3.12 -4.28
N VAL A 22 6.86 3.15 -3.56
CA VAL A 22 8.01 4.02 -3.89
C VAL A 22 8.68 3.58 -5.19
N GLU A 23 8.84 2.27 -5.43
CA GLU A 23 9.38 1.75 -6.69
C GLU A 23 8.51 2.13 -7.90
N ARG A 24 7.19 2.14 -7.73
CA ARG A 24 6.24 2.45 -8.81
C ARG A 24 6.11 3.94 -9.09
N PHE A 25 6.04 4.76 -8.05
CA PHE A 25 5.65 6.17 -8.17
C PHE A 25 6.79 7.14 -7.81
N GLY A 26 7.76 6.73 -7.00
CA GLY A 26 8.76 7.62 -6.42
C GLY A 26 8.20 8.47 -5.28
N TRP A 27 9.10 9.08 -4.51
CA TRP A 27 8.73 9.86 -3.32
C TRP A 27 7.99 11.15 -3.63
N GLU A 28 8.37 11.85 -4.70
CA GLU A 28 7.77 13.13 -5.08
C GLU A 28 6.29 12.96 -5.42
N GLU A 29 5.96 11.98 -6.27
CA GLU A 29 4.59 11.71 -6.67
C GLU A 29 3.75 11.19 -5.50
N LEU A 30 4.32 10.33 -4.63
CA LEU A 30 3.62 9.87 -3.43
C LEU A 30 3.27 11.02 -2.47
N GLY A 31 4.15 12.03 -2.32
CA GLY A 31 3.87 13.22 -1.53
C GLY A 31 2.74 14.09 -2.11
N ASN A 32 2.54 14.05 -3.43
CA ASN A 32 1.41 14.72 -4.10
C ASN A 32 0.10 13.94 -3.94
N ILE A 33 0.16 12.61 -4.02
CA ILE A 33 -1.01 11.72 -3.88
C ILE A 33 -1.50 11.66 -2.43
N ILE A 34 -0.57 11.52 -1.47
CA ILE A 34 -0.88 11.29 -0.06
C ILE A 34 -0.61 12.58 0.70
N SER A 35 -1.67 13.33 1.01
CA SER A 35 -1.56 14.52 1.85
C SER A 35 -1.36 14.11 3.31
N ILE A 36 -0.15 14.32 3.83
CA ILE A 36 0.19 14.11 5.23
C ILE A 36 0.21 15.50 5.91
N ARG A 37 -0.77 15.78 6.77
CA ARG A 37 -0.88 17.02 7.56
C ARG A 37 -1.30 16.71 8.99
#